data_AF-A0A3R7GKG0-F1
#
_entry.id   AF-A0A3R7GKG0-F1
#
_cell.length_a   1.000
_cell.length_b   1.000
_cell.length_c   1.000
_cell.angle_alpha   90.00
_cell.angle_beta   90.00
_cell.angle_gamma   90.00
#
_symmetry.space_group_name_H-M   'P 1'
#
loop_
_entity.id
_entity.type
_entity.pdbx_description
1 polymer ?
#
loop_
_entity_poly.entity_id
_entity_poly.type
_entity_poly.pdbx_seq_one_letter_code
_entity_poly.pdbx_strand_id
1 'polypeptide(L)'
;MAQNPRTTDTESAPTTGRNSGLSRRNYVRSLAAVATAATSVGAAGTVAAQSQDDYEVVEATGQTIQVGSGETWENKLIDMTTGGDIVISAYGSDWTIRNIGFKGKNTSGTGSATFGICDEGGSSTIENVYLGDGSDGRNGADTGHGQTAFWVDPNHSGHIDFKHLNIQKFADNAIYGSAPGSNGGGTLHIDRSFAANCRISHFRVASEGCKVTNSSVYVDNQEGYQGRGIWAWAPGTIEIDNCQIEMNGAHTAIDAGANGNPTDVVVTDSDYDEQAGIAEHAGSNVQLENTGTEPEAFIPSGVPTSPEEAASGDN
;
A
#
# COMPACT_ATOMS: atom_id res chain seq x y z
N MET A 1 -14.72 47.92 -9.43
CA MET A 1 -14.47 47.48 -8.04
C MET A 1 -13.24 46.59 -8.05
N ALA A 2 -12.28 46.96 -7.20
CA ALA A 2 -11.09 46.28 -6.70
C ALA A 2 -10.35 45.25 -7.59
N GLN A 3 -9.19 45.70 -8.07
CA GLN A 3 -7.98 44.91 -8.30
C GLN A 3 -7.50 44.28 -6.98
N ASN A 4 -6.87 43.11 -7.03
CA ASN A 4 -5.91 42.71 -6.00
C ASN A 4 -4.56 42.40 -6.66
N PRO A 5 -3.45 43.02 -6.20
CA PRO A 5 -2.12 42.88 -6.78
C PRO A 5 -1.33 41.72 -6.14
N ARG A 6 -0.21 41.41 -6.79
CA ARG A 6 0.83 40.46 -6.36
C ARG A 6 1.97 41.21 -5.64
N THR A 7 2.59 40.51 -4.67
CA THR A 7 3.95 40.62 -4.08
C THR A 7 4.32 41.82 -3.18
N THR A 8 4.87 41.56 -1.99
CA THR A 8 6.33 41.46 -1.69
C THR A 8 6.61 41.09 -0.22
N ASP A 9 7.68 40.32 -0.01
CA ASP A 9 8.26 39.89 1.27
C ASP A 9 8.79 41.03 2.16
N THR A 10 8.82 40.81 3.48
CA THR A 10 9.90 41.30 4.36
C THR A 10 10.03 40.40 5.60
N GLU A 11 11.23 39.86 5.81
CA GLU A 11 11.69 39.09 6.99
C GLU A 11 11.76 39.92 8.28
N SER A 12 11.52 39.28 9.44
CA SER A 12 12.48 39.20 10.58
C SER A 12 11.93 38.33 11.74
N ALA A 13 12.83 37.49 12.28
CA ALA A 13 12.71 36.31 13.16
C ALA A 13 12.37 36.57 14.66
N PRO A 14 12.58 35.62 15.60
CA PRO A 14 12.10 34.22 15.73
C PRO A 14 11.30 34.02 17.05
N THR A 15 10.37 33.06 17.10
CA THR A 15 9.88 32.53 18.39
C THR A 15 10.08 31.03 18.46
N THR A 16 11.01 30.64 19.32
CA THR A 16 11.24 29.27 19.78
C THR A 16 10.03 28.78 20.56
N GLY A 17 9.12 28.07 19.90
CA GLY A 17 8.02 27.33 20.51
C GLY A 17 8.26 25.84 20.37
N ARG A 18 8.50 25.16 21.49
CA ARG A 18 8.78 23.72 21.59
C ARG A 18 7.65 22.90 20.98
N ASN A 19 7.93 22.09 19.97
CA ASN A 19 7.11 20.93 19.62
C ASN A 19 7.33 19.82 20.67
N SER A 20 6.89 20.05 21.90
CA SER A 20 6.68 19.01 22.90
C SER A 20 5.21 18.58 22.80
N GLY A 21 4.90 17.70 21.86
CA GLY A 21 3.50 17.37 21.60
C GLY A 21 3.23 16.14 20.74
N LEU A 22 4.19 15.25 20.52
CA LEU A 22 3.95 13.94 19.91
C LEU A 22 4.77 12.88 20.66
N SER A 23 4.38 12.60 21.90
CA SER A 23 4.91 11.45 22.64
C SER A 23 3.94 10.28 22.47
N ARG A 24 4.41 9.19 21.84
CA ARG A 24 4.16 7.73 22.03
C ARG A 24 2.87 7.19 22.69
N ARG A 25 1.84 7.99 22.95
CA ARG A 25 0.80 7.68 23.94
C ARG A 25 -0.64 7.67 23.39
N ASN A 26 -0.81 7.87 22.08
CA ASN A 26 -2.12 7.71 21.41
C ASN A 26 -2.21 6.49 20.49
N TYR A 27 -1.13 5.74 20.28
CA TYR A 27 -1.17 4.44 19.56
C TYR A 27 -1.02 3.21 20.48
N VAL A 28 -0.76 3.41 21.78
CA VAL A 28 -0.68 2.32 22.78
C VAL A 28 -1.79 2.48 23.81
N ARG A 29 -3.02 2.16 23.39
CA ARG A 29 -4.14 1.70 24.22
C ARG A 29 -4.83 0.67 23.32
N SER A 30 -4.71 -0.65 23.45
CA SER A 30 -4.46 -1.49 24.62
C SER A 30 -4.09 -2.90 24.14
N LEU A 31 -2.81 -3.27 24.24
CA LEU A 31 -2.38 -4.67 24.32
C LEU A 31 -1.73 -4.85 25.69
N ALA A 32 -2.58 -4.87 26.71
CA ALA A 32 -2.20 -5.40 28.02
C ALA A 32 -2.34 -6.92 27.93
N ALA A 33 -1.21 -7.59 28.07
CA ALA A 33 -1.00 -9.03 28.14
C ALA A 33 -2.23 -9.81 28.64
N VAL A 34 -2.85 -10.57 27.73
CA VAL A 34 -3.44 -11.85 28.10
C VAL A 34 -2.54 -12.91 27.49
N ALA A 35 -1.71 -13.50 28.33
CA ALA A 35 -1.12 -14.80 28.06
C ALA A 35 -2.28 -15.81 28.03
N THR A 36 -2.96 -15.93 26.90
CA THR A 36 -3.86 -17.06 26.65
C THR A 36 -3.01 -18.12 26.00
N ALA A 37 -2.80 -19.19 26.76
CA ALA A 37 -2.18 -20.41 26.30
C ALA A 37 -2.71 -20.83 24.92
N ALA A 38 -1.84 -21.44 24.12
CA ALA A 38 -2.22 -22.23 22.97
C ALA A 38 -3.42 -23.13 23.33
N THR A 39 -4.60 -22.75 22.89
CA THR A 39 -5.78 -23.60 22.87
C THR A 39 -6.03 -23.99 21.43
N SER A 40 -5.38 -25.06 21.02
CA SER A 40 -5.98 -26.03 20.11
C SER A 40 -7.33 -26.47 20.73
N VAL A 41 -8.40 -25.76 20.42
CA VAL A 41 -9.76 -26.15 20.80
C VAL A 41 -10.61 -26.11 19.55
N GLY A 42 -10.90 -27.31 19.05
CA GLY A 42 -12.05 -27.54 18.20
C GLY A 42 -13.29 -27.05 18.92
N ALA A 43 -13.88 -25.98 18.39
CA ALA A 43 -15.24 -25.61 18.67
C ALA A 43 -16.07 -26.11 17.48
N ALA A 44 -16.92 -27.10 17.77
CA ALA A 44 -18.02 -27.50 16.91
C ALA A 44 -19.02 -26.32 16.78
N GLY A 45 -18.70 -25.36 15.93
CA GLY A 45 -19.67 -24.54 15.23
C GLY A 45 -20.01 -25.27 13.94
N THR A 46 -21.30 -25.36 13.61
CA THR A 46 -21.76 -25.86 12.32
C THR A 46 -21.24 -24.95 11.21
N VAL A 47 -20.01 -25.21 10.75
CA VAL A 47 -19.54 -24.77 9.44
C VAL A 47 -20.39 -25.58 8.47
N ALA A 48 -21.22 -24.91 7.69
CA ALA A 48 -21.64 -25.47 6.43
C ALA A 48 -20.35 -25.64 5.62
N ALA A 49 -19.70 -26.79 5.76
CA ALA A 49 -18.67 -27.25 4.85
C ALA A 49 -19.38 -27.56 3.53
N GLN A 50 -19.65 -26.50 2.78
CA GLN A 50 -19.80 -26.54 1.35
C GLN A 50 -18.74 -25.62 0.79
N SER A 51 -17.62 -26.19 0.38
CA SER A 51 -17.07 -25.80 -0.90
C SER A 51 -16.37 -26.99 -1.52
N GLN A 52 -16.59 -27.09 -2.81
CA GLN A 52 -15.97 -28.01 -3.74
C GLN A 52 -14.66 -27.38 -4.25
N ASP A 53 -14.12 -26.40 -3.49
CA ASP A 53 -13.15 -25.39 -3.90
C ASP A 53 -11.96 -25.37 -2.92
N ASP A 54 -10.74 -25.17 -3.42
CA ASP A 54 -9.46 -25.38 -2.73
C ASP A 54 -9.06 -24.30 -1.68
N TYR A 55 -10.03 -23.51 -1.17
CA TYR A 55 -9.78 -22.39 -0.23
C TYR A 55 -10.81 -22.30 0.91
N GLU A 56 -10.42 -21.60 1.99
CA GLU A 56 -11.30 -21.28 3.12
C GLU A 56 -11.99 -19.94 2.91
N VAL A 57 -13.32 -19.88 3.13
CA VAL A 57 -14.08 -18.62 3.13
C VAL A 57 -14.12 -18.02 4.53
N VAL A 58 -13.71 -16.76 4.66
CA VAL A 58 -13.70 -16.01 5.94
C VAL A 58 -14.59 -14.78 5.80
N GLU A 59 -15.67 -14.71 6.58
CA GLU A 59 -16.52 -13.51 6.64
C GLU A 59 -15.81 -12.38 7.40
N ALA A 60 -15.79 -11.17 6.83
CA ALA A 60 -15.29 -9.98 7.48
C ALA A 60 -16.34 -9.43 8.47
N THR A 61 -16.00 -9.39 9.76
CA THR A 61 -16.90 -8.99 10.86
C THR A 61 -16.29 -7.93 11.78
N GLY A 62 -15.14 -7.36 11.40
CA GLY A 62 -14.33 -6.41 12.19
C GLY A 62 -13.18 -7.06 12.96
N GLN A 63 -12.83 -8.31 12.65
CA GLN A 63 -11.76 -9.04 13.33
C GLN A 63 -10.35 -8.63 12.87
N THR A 64 -9.36 -8.99 13.69
CA THR A 64 -7.94 -8.92 13.33
C THR A 64 -7.37 -10.32 13.24
N ILE A 65 -6.67 -10.62 12.14
CA ILE A 65 -5.85 -11.82 11.96
C ILE A 65 -4.41 -11.46 12.28
N GLN A 66 -3.71 -12.31 13.03
CA GLN A 66 -2.30 -12.15 13.34
C GLN A 66 -1.49 -13.20 12.58
N VAL A 67 -0.40 -12.79 11.95
CA VAL A 67 0.58 -13.65 11.28
C VAL A 67 1.94 -13.37 11.90
N GLY A 68 2.50 -14.36 12.59
CA GLY A 68 3.76 -14.26 13.32
C GLY A 68 4.97 -14.74 12.52
N SER A 69 6.13 -14.74 13.17
CA SER A 69 7.39 -15.13 12.52
C SER A 69 7.36 -16.58 12.01
N GLY A 70 7.82 -16.79 10.78
CA GLY A 70 7.85 -18.12 10.15
C GLY A 70 6.47 -18.69 9.78
N GLU A 71 5.38 -17.96 10.01
CA GLU A 71 4.03 -18.45 9.70
C GLU A 71 3.70 -18.25 8.22
N THR A 72 2.88 -19.17 7.69
CA THR A 72 2.25 -19.03 6.37
C THR A 72 0.75 -18.92 6.55
N TRP A 73 0.15 -17.87 5.99
CA TRP A 73 -1.29 -17.67 5.96
C TRP A 73 -1.77 -17.64 4.50
N GLU A 74 -2.54 -18.66 4.11
CA GLU A 74 -2.80 -18.91 2.68
C GLU A 74 -4.20 -19.45 2.35
N ASN A 75 -4.55 -19.34 1.06
CA ASN A 75 -5.74 -19.90 0.41
C ASN A 75 -7.03 -19.47 1.10
N LYS A 76 -7.27 -18.16 1.10
CA LYS A 76 -8.44 -17.54 1.75
C LYS A 76 -9.25 -16.72 0.76
N LEU A 77 -10.57 -16.91 0.79
CA LEU A 77 -11.53 -15.97 0.23
C LEU A 77 -12.16 -15.17 1.37
N ILE A 78 -11.78 -13.90 1.48
CA ILE A 78 -12.33 -12.97 2.46
C ILE A 78 -13.61 -12.36 1.90
N ASP A 79 -14.75 -12.64 2.52
CA ASP A 79 -16.05 -12.08 2.15
C ASP A 79 -16.32 -10.78 2.92
N MET A 80 -16.25 -9.65 2.22
CA MET A 80 -16.54 -8.30 2.71
C MET A 80 -17.92 -7.80 2.31
N THR A 81 -18.76 -8.62 1.67
CA THR A 81 -20.05 -8.19 1.11
C THR A 81 -21.08 -7.78 2.15
N THR A 82 -20.90 -8.20 3.41
CA THR A 82 -21.73 -7.78 4.56
C THR A 82 -21.33 -6.40 5.10
N GLY A 83 -20.22 -5.83 4.61
CA GLY A 83 -19.73 -4.51 4.97
C GLY A 83 -18.88 -4.46 6.24
N GLY A 84 -18.54 -5.62 6.82
CA GLY A 84 -17.60 -5.71 7.94
C GLY A 84 -16.16 -5.45 7.52
N ASP A 85 -15.34 -5.05 8.49
CA ASP A 85 -13.89 -4.83 8.30
C ASP A 85 -13.09 -6.10 8.56
N ILE A 86 -11.83 -6.12 8.13
CA ILE A 86 -10.84 -7.08 8.59
C ILE A 86 -9.46 -6.43 8.53
N VAL A 87 -8.65 -6.70 9.55
CA VAL A 87 -7.25 -6.28 9.57
C VAL A 87 -6.36 -7.50 9.65
N ILE A 88 -5.40 -7.60 8.73
CA ILE A 88 -4.37 -8.63 8.74
C ILE A 88 -3.09 -7.97 9.26
N SER A 89 -2.60 -8.44 10.40
CA SER A 89 -1.44 -7.91 11.11
C SER A 89 -0.30 -8.92 11.04
N ALA A 90 0.71 -8.65 10.21
CA ALA A 90 1.85 -9.54 10.01
C ALA A 90 3.13 -8.93 10.60
N TYR A 91 3.68 -9.54 11.65
CA TYR A 91 4.81 -9.00 12.42
C TYR A 91 5.83 -10.07 12.79
N GLY A 92 7.06 -9.63 13.01
CA GLY A 92 8.23 -10.49 13.23
C GLY A 92 9.00 -10.68 11.94
N SER A 93 9.55 -11.86 11.66
CA SER A 93 10.33 -12.09 10.43
C SER A 93 9.92 -13.36 9.70
N ASP A 94 10.24 -13.42 8.41
CA ASP A 94 10.17 -14.63 7.59
C ASP A 94 8.75 -15.23 7.51
N TRP A 95 7.73 -14.38 7.52
CA TRP A 95 6.34 -14.79 7.33
C TRP A 95 5.95 -14.77 5.85
N THR A 96 4.89 -15.50 5.51
CA THR A 96 4.36 -15.57 4.14
C THR A 96 2.84 -15.42 4.16
N ILE A 97 2.32 -14.53 3.32
CA ILE A 97 0.89 -14.41 3.05
C ILE A 97 0.68 -14.66 1.55
N ARG A 98 -0.20 -15.59 1.18
CA ARG A 98 -0.43 -15.86 -0.23
C ARG A 98 -1.80 -16.39 -0.60
N ASN A 99 -2.19 -16.21 -1.85
CA ASN A 99 -3.45 -16.73 -2.39
C ASN A 99 -4.65 -16.23 -1.58
N ILE A 100 -4.79 -14.90 -1.53
CA ILE A 100 -5.84 -14.24 -0.74
C ILE A 100 -6.71 -13.40 -1.67
N GLY A 101 -7.99 -13.77 -1.78
CA GLY A 101 -8.99 -13.00 -2.50
C GLY A 101 -9.89 -12.21 -1.57
N PHE A 102 -10.14 -10.94 -1.86
CA PHE A 102 -11.12 -10.13 -1.13
C PHE A 102 -12.33 -9.85 -2.01
N LYS A 103 -13.48 -10.39 -1.61
CA LYS A 103 -14.75 -10.24 -2.32
C LYS A 103 -15.58 -9.14 -1.68
N GLY A 104 -15.92 -8.13 -2.46
CA GLY A 104 -16.67 -6.98 -2.01
C GLY A 104 -15.78 -5.83 -1.54
N LYS A 105 -16.38 -4.65 -1.58
CA LYS A 105 -15.74 -3.38 -1.23
C LYS A 105 -15.68 -3.20 0.28
N ASN A 106 -14.58 -2.68 0.83
CA ASN A 106 -14.53 -2.28 2.23
C ASN A 106 -15.41 -1.05 2.47
N THR A 107 -16.53 -1.24 3.16
CA THR A 107 -17.48 -0.20 3.52
C THR A 107 -17.60 0.02 5.03
N SER A 108 -16.63 -0.45 5.81
CA SER A 108 -16.65 -0.29 7.27
C SER A 108 -16.51 1.18 7.67
N GLY A 109 -15.79 1.97 6.87
CA GLY A 109 -15.48 3.37 7.11
C GLY A 109 -14.56 3.58 8.31
N THR A 110 -13.84 2.55 8.77
CA THR A 110 -12.90 2.64 9.90
C THR A 110 -11.68 3.50 9.57
N GLY A 111 -11.27 3.54 8.30
CA GLY A 111 -10.04 4.22 7.86
C GLY A 111 -8.77 3.48 8.32
N SER A 112 -8.86 2.15 8.46
CA SER A 112 -7.74 1.28 8.82
C SER A 112 -6.89 0.93 7.58
N ALA A 113 -5.81 0.18 7.79
CA ALA A 113 -5.17 -0.55 6.70
C ALA A 113 -5.72 -1.98 6.67
N THR A 114 -6.04 -2.52 5.50
CA THR A 114 -6.43 -3.94 5.39
C THR A 114 -5.28 -4.84 5.85
N PHE A 115 -4.05 -4.48 5.49
CA PHE A 115 -2.83 -5.12 5.95
C PHE A 115 -1.96 -4.11 6.71
N GLY A 116 -1.63 -4.41 7.95
CA GLY A 116 -0.57 -3.75 8.73
C GLY A 116 0.61 -4.69 8.87
N ILE A 117 1.74 -4.36 8.24
CA ILE A 117 2.84 -5.32 8.09
C ILE A 117 4.18 -4.75 8.54
N CYS A 118 5.01 -5.64 9.10
CA CYS A 118 6.37 -5.34 9.52
C CYS A 118 7.21 -6.62 9.42
N ASP A 119 8.27 -6.58 8.62
CA ASP A 119 9.38 -7.53 8.78
C ASP A 119 10.50 -6.90 9.62
N GLU A 120 10.85 -7.54 10.73
CA GLU A 120 11.78 -7.08 11.77
C GLU A 120 13.22 -7.60 11.58
N GLY A 121 13.69 -7.65 10.32
CA GLY A 121 15.09 -7.90 9.98
C GLY A 121 15.37 -9.22 9.24
N GLY A 122 14.31 -9.94 8.82
CA GLY A 122 14.38 -11.08 7.91
C GLY A 122 13.85 -10.73 6.51
N SER A 123 13.22 -11.72 5.86
CA SER A 123 12.64 -11.56 4.53
C SER A 123 11.27 -12.21 4.45
N SER A 124 10.23 -11.41 4.27
CA SER A 124 8.85 -11.88 4.20
C SER A 124 8.25 -11.70 2.80
N THR A 125 7.13 -12.37 2.53
CA THR A 125 6.50 -12.36 1.20
C THR A 125 4.99 -12.21 1.29
N ILE A 126 4.44 -11.40 0.39
CA ILE A 126 3.02 -11.29 0.08
C ILE A 126 2.87 -11.58 -1.40
N GLU A 127 2.17 -12.65 -1.75
CA GLU A 127 2.00 -13.04 -3.17
C GLU A 127 0.57 -13.43 -3.54
N ASN A 128 0.18 -13.18 -4.80
CA ASN A 128 -1.10 -13.60 -5.36
C ASN A 128 -2.32 -13.12 -4.52
N VAL A 129 -2.49 -11.80 -4.44
CA VAL A 129 -3.58 -11.17 -3.65
C VAL A 129 -4.46 -10.32 -4.54
N TYR A 130 -5.77 -10.51 -4.44
CA TYR A 130 -6.77 -9.67 -5.11
C TYR A 130 -7.51 -8.77 -4.11
N LEU A 131 -7.43 -7.47 -4.35
CA LEU A 131 -8.09 -6.37 -3.63
C LEU A 131 -8.68 -5.36 -4.66
N GLY A 132 -9.24 -5.84 -5.77
CA GLY A 132 -9.73 -5.00 -6.87
C GLY A 132 -11.07 -4.30 -6.61
N ASP A 133 -11.81 -4.71 -5.57
CA ASP A 133 -13.11 -4.12 -5.22
C ASP A 133 -12.96 -2.86 -4.35
N GLY A 134 -11.78 -2.65 -3.76
CA GLY A 134 -11.34 -1.43 -3.09
C GLY A 134 -12.06 -1.09 -1.80
N SER A 135 -12.12 0.21 -1.50
CA SER A 135 -12.76 0.76 -0.30
C SER A 135 -13.67 1.93 -0.63
N ASP A 136 -14.67 2.20 0.19
CA ASP A 136 -15.41 3.44 0.06
C ASP A 136 -14.62 4.65 0.57
N GLY A 137 -15.14 5.84 0.31
CA GLY A 137 -14.49 7.09 0.69
C GLY A 137 -14.72 7.51 2.14
N ARG A 138 -15.41 6.69 2.97
CA ARG A 138 -15.61 7.04 4.38
C ARG A 138 -14.32 6.84 5.14
N ASN A 139 -14.13 7.70 6.12
CA ASN A 139 -12.96 7.68 6.97
C ASN A 139 -13.35 8.05 8.40
N GLY A 140 -13.19 7.09 9.31
CA GLY A 140 -13.36 7.26 10.75
C GLY A 140 -12.04 7.44 11.51
N ALA A 141 -10.90 7.38 10.81
CA ALA A 141 -9.59 7.55 11.42
C ALA A 141 -9.27 9.04 11.62
N ASP A 142 -8.85 9.38 12.85
CA ASP A 142 -8.42 10.73 13.24
C ASP A 142 -7.19 11.23 12.46
N THR A 143 -6.50 10.32 11.76
CA THR A 143 -5.35 10.63 10.92
C THR A 143 -5.72 11.38 9.64
N GLY A 144 -7.01 11.38 9.27
CA GLY A 144 -7.49 11.94 7.99
C GLY A 144 -7.17 11.07 6.78
N HIS A 145 -6.52 9.92 6.98
CA HIS A 145 -6.21 8.92 5.96
C HIS A 145 -7.37 7.97 5.76
N GLY A 146 -7.83 7.81 4.53
CA GLY A 146 -8.86 6.81 4.18
C GLY A 146 -8.31 5.39 4.29
N GLN A 147 -9.14 4.39 3.97
CA GLN A 147 -8.67 3.00 3.95
C GLN A 147 -7.50 2.85 2.96
N THR A 148 -6.41 2.24 3.44
CA THR A 148 -5.25 1.83 2.64
C THR A 148 -5.24 0.31 2.52
N ALA A 149 -4.78 -0.26 1.39
CA ALA A 149 -4.66 -1.71 1.28
C ALA A 149 -3.51 -2.24 2.15
N PHE A 150 -2.28 -1.76 1.94
CA PHE A 150 -1.11 -2.14 2.73
C PHE A 150 -0.48 -0.93 3.40
N TRP A 151 -0.30 -1.00 4.71
CA TRP A 151 0.53 -0.08 5.48
C TRP A 151 1.73 -0.81 6.05
N VAL A 152 2.93 -0.33 5.73
CA VAL A 152 4.19 -0.85 6.25
C VAL A 152 4.59 -0.05 7.48
N ASP A 153 4.81 -0.75 8.59
CA ASP A 153 5.15 -0.13 9.87
C ASP A 153 6.52 0.61 9.78
N PRO A 154 6.67 1.80 10.39
CA PRO A 154 7.95 2.52 10.42
C PRO A 154 9.11 1.73 11.02
N ASN A 155 8.87 0.68 11.82
CA ASN A 155 9.91 -0.17 12.40
C ASN A 155 10.36 -1.31 11.47
N HIS A 156 9.71 -1.49 10.31
CA HIS A 156 10.13 -2.47 9.32
C HIS A 156 11.59 -2.21 8.91
N SER A 157 12.42 -3.23 9.11
CA SER A 157 13.87 -3.17 8.94
C SER A 157 14.44 -4.33 8.12
N GLY A 158 13.60 -5.31 7.76
CA GLY A 158 13.94 -6.41 6.86
C GLY A 158 13.61 -6.11 5.40
N HIS A 159 13.21 -7.17 4.69
CA HIS A 159 12.77 -7.12 3.30
C HIS A 159 11.35 -7.68 3.16
N ILE A 160 10.52 -7.07 2.30
CA ILE A 160 9.22 -7.63 1.90
C ILE A 160 9.14 -7.68 0.37
N ASP A 161 8.94 -8.89 -0.15
CA ASP A 161 8.55 -9.14 -1.53
C ASP A 161 7.02 -9.04 -1.67
N PHE A 162 6.55 -8.17 -2.56
CA PHE A 162 5.17 -8.12 -3.03
C PHE A 162 5.11 -8.63 -4.46
N LYS A 163 4.36 -9.70 -4.73
CA LYS A 163 4.31 -10.37 -6.03
C LYS A 163 2.88 -10.64 -6.47
N HIS A 164 2.55 -10.41 -7.73
CA HIS A 164 1.23 -10.77 -8.28
C HIS A 164 0.06 -10.16 -7.50
N LEU A 165 0.12 -8.86 -7.23
CA LEU A 165 -0.97 -8.17 -6.52
C LEU A 165 -1.89 -7.44 -7.49
N ASN A 166 -3.19 -7.45 -7.21
CA ASN A 166 -4.17 -6.63 -7.89
C ASN A 166 -4.89 -5.75 -6.87
N ILE A 167 -4.55 -4.47 -6.80
CA ILE A 167 -5.06 -3.56 -5.76
C ILE A 167 -5.73 -2.37 -6.43
N GLN A 168 -7.02 -2.15 -6.19
CA GLN A 168 -7.71 -1.06 -6.86
C GLN A 168 -8.67 -0.29 -5.96
N LYS A 169 -8.99 0.94 -6.34
CA LYS A 169 -10.14 1.71 -5.80
C LYS A 169 -10.06 1.94 -4.29
N PHE A 170 -8.86 2.08 -3.74
CA PHE A 170 -8.67 2.44 -2.33
C PHE A 170 -8.79 3.96 -2.14
N ALA A 171 -9.44 4.35 -1.04
CA ALA A 171 -9.63 5.75 -0.65
C ALA A 171 -8.33 6.45 -0.23
N ASP A 172 -7.26 5.68 -0.01
CA ASP A 172 -5.93 6.20 0.25
C ASP A 172 -4.88 5.53 -0.67
N ASN A 173 -3.93 4.74 -0.15
CA ASN A 173 -2.89 4.09 -0.97
C ASN A 173 -3.23 2.64 -1.32
N ALA A 174 -2.68 2.13 -2.43
CA ALA A 174 -2.53 0.68 -2.59
C ALA A 174 -1.42 0.16 -1.66
N ILE A 175 -0.17 0.60 -1.84
CA ILE A 175 0.92 0.27 -0.90
C ILE A 175 1.47 1.55 -0.30
N TYR A 176 1.25 1.73 1.01
CA TYR A 176 1.91 2.74 1.83
C TYR A 176 3.16 2.12 2.46
N GLY A 177 4.24 2.13 1.69
CA GLY A 177 5.55 1.61 2.02
C GLY A 177 6.63 2.65 2.34
N SER A 178 6.31 3.94 2.43
CA SER A 178 7.33 4.98 2.68
C SER A 178 7.66 5.22 4.16
N ALA A 179 6.86 4.73 5.10
CA ALA A 179 7.07 4.99 6.53
C ALA A 179 8.42 4.47 7.07
N PRO A 180 8.93 3.30 6.63
CA PRO A 180 10.24 2.77 7.05
C PRO A 180 11.40 3.72 6.80
N GLY A 181 11.34 4.57 5.76
CA GLY A 181 12.42 5.54 5.47
C GLY A 181 12.70 6.52 6.61
N SER A 182 11.73 6.75 7.50
CA SER A 182 11.92 7.62 8.66
C SER A 182 12.58 6.93 9.87
N ASN A 183 12.70 5.59 9.87
CA ASN A 183 13.16 4.84 11.03
C ASN A 183 13.80 3.49 10.65
N GLY A 184 13.01 2.43 10.45
CA GLY A 184 13.51 1.06 10.33
C GLY A 184 14.37 0.80 9.09
N GLY A 185 14.18 1.58 8.01
CA GLY A 185 15.00 1.51 6.80
C GLY A 185 14.84 0.22 5.99
N GLY A 186 13.81 -0.59 6.29
CA GLY A 186 13.51 -1.81 5.55
C GLY A 186 13.18 -1.55 4.08
N THR A 187 13.26 -2.60 3.29
CA THR A 187 13.16 -2.55 1.83
C THR A 187 11.97 -3.33 1.31
N LEU A 188 11.39 -2.85 0.22
CA LEU A 188 10.25 -3.42 -0.45
C LEU A 188 10.61 -3.70 -1.91
N HIS A 189 10.22 -4.85 -2.42
CA HIS A 189 10.24 -5.13 -3.85
C HIS A 189 8.82 -5.41 -4.32
N ILE A 190 8.26 -4.52 -5.13
CA ILE A 190 6.96 -4.69 -5.76
C ILE A 190 7.20 -5.22 -7.17
N ASP A 191 6.88 -6.49 -7.42
CA ASP A 191 7.09 -7.15 -8.70
C ASP A 191 5.77 -7.66 -9.28
N ARG A 192 5.62 -7.55 -10.61
CA ARG A 192 4.47 -8.08 -11.36
C ARG A 192 3.15 -7.78 -10.67
N SER A 193 2.89 -6.51 -10.37
CA SER A 193 1.68 -6.10 -9.65
C SER A 193 0.93 -5.03 -10.43
N PHE A 194 -0.40 -5.01 -10.25
CA PHE A 194 -1.30 -4.05 -10.84
C PHE A 194 -1.95 -3.22 -9.75
N ALA A 195 -1.86 -1.89 -9.87
CA ALA A 195 -2.59 -0.99 -9.01
C ALA A 195 -3.42 0.01 -9.82
N ALA A 196 -4.69 0.21 -9.46
CA ALA A 196 -5.53 1.14 -10.20
C ALA A 196 -6.45 1.99 -9.33
N ASN A 197 -6.68 3.23 -9.75
CA ASN A 197 -7.69 4.11 -9.17
C ASN A 197 -7.56 4.27 -7.63
N CYS A 198 -6.34 4.46 -7.10
CA CYS A 198 -6.11 4.82 -5.70
C CYS A 198 -6.08 6.34 -5.53
N ARG A 199 -6.62 6.89 -4.43
CA ARG A 199 -6.80 8.34 -4.29
C ARG A 199 -5.55 9.11 -3.85
N ILE A 200 -4.60 8.48 -3.16
CA ILE A 200 -3.37 9.17 -2.69
C ILE A 200 -2.15 8.73 -3.49
N SER A 201 -1.88 7.42 -3.53
CA SER A 201 -0.82 6.86 -4.36
C SER A 201 -1.06 5.38 -4.63
N HIS A 202 -0.59 4.88 -5.76
CA HIS A 202 -0.62 3.45 -6.04
C HIS A 202 0.55 2.78 -5.31
N PHE A 203 1.79 3.16 -5.65
CA PHE A 203 2.97 2.66 -4.96
C PHE A 203 3.72 3.80 -4.28
N ARG A 204 3.62 3.87 -2.96
CA ARG A 204 4.37 4.83 -2.16
C ARG A 204 5.49 4.11 -1.43
N VAL A 205 6.74 4.40 -1.75
CA VAL A 205 7.91 3.64 -1.30
C VAL A 205 9.00 4.56 -0.77
N ALA A 206 9.88 4.06 0.09
CA ALA A 206 11.06 4.76 0.60
C ALA A 206 12.16 3.75 0.95
N SER A 207 13.36 4.26 1.25
CA SER A 207 14.58 3.50 1.60
C SER A 207 15.39 3.07 0.39
N GLU A 208 16.71 3.15 0.54
CA GLU A 208 17.70 2.63 -0.41
C GLU A 208 17.43 1.16 -0.73
N GLY A 209 17.37 0.84 -2.02
CA GLY A 209 17.19 -0.54 -2.48
C GLY A 209 15.73 -0.99 -2.63
N CYS A 210 14.76 -0.12 -2.38
CA CYS A 210 13.37 -0.37 -2.76
C CYS A 210 13.18 -0.34 -4.28
N LYS A 211 12.35 -1.26 -4.79
CA LYS A 211 12.15 -1.46 -6.23
C LYS A 211 10.68 -1.65 -6.60
N VAL A 212 10.32 -1.16 -7.78
CA VAL A 212 9.05 -1.48 -8.46
C VAL A 212 9.40 -2.00 -9.84
N THR A 213 9.07 -3.27 -10.11
CA THR A 213 9.45 -3.94 -11.35
C THR A 213 8.28 -4.65 -12.03
N ASN A 214 8.29 -4.71 -13.36
CA ASN A 214 7.33 -5.50 -14.16
C ASN A 214 5.85 -5.20 -13.83
N SER A 215 5.56 -4.00 -13.34
CA SER A 215 4.29 -3.64 -12.71
C SER A 215 3.60 -2.54 -13.48
N SER A 216 2.28 -2.41 -13.26
CA SER A 216 1.51 -1.40 -13.95
C SER A 216 0.62 -0.61 -13.00
N VAL A 217 0.50 0.68 -13.30
CA VAL A 217 -0.42 1.60 -12.66
C VAL A 217 -1.41 2.11 -13.70
N TYR A 218 -2.68 2.15 -13.33
CA TYR A 218 -3.75 2.66 -14.18
C TYR A 218 -4.67 3.61 -13.41
N VAL A 219 -4.89 4.81 -13.95
CA VAL A 219 -5.96 5.70 -13.50
C VAL A 219 -6.90 5.93 -14.66
N ASP A 220 -8.17 5.56 -14.51
CA ASP A 220 -9.17 5.88 -15.51
C ASP A 220 -9.73 7.31 -15.33
N ASN A 221 -10.50 7.74 -16.33
CA ASN A 221 -11.16 9.04 -16.30
C ASN A 221 -12.49 9.04 -15.52
N GLN A 222 -12.76 8.01 -14.73
CA GLN A 222 -14.00 7.83 -13.98
C GLN A 222 -13.79 8.17 -12.49
N GLU A 223 -14.88 8.56 -11.82
CA GLU A 223 -14.93 8.78 -10.35
C GLU A 223 -13.92 9.79 -9.74
N GLY A 224 -13.15 10.49 -10.58
CA GLY A 224 -12.23 11.54 -10.18
C GLY A 224 -11.08 11.05 -9.28
N TYR A 225 -10.50 9.89 -9.56
CA TYR A 225 -9.25 9.48 -8.92
C TYR A 225 -8.10 10.38 -9.38
N GLN A 226 -7.25 10.77 -8.44
CA GLN A 226 -6.16 11.75 -8.62
C GLN A 226 -4.92 11.38 -7.78
N GLY A 227 -4.72 10.08 -7.56
CA GLY A 227 -3.53 9.60 -6.85
C GLY A 227 -2.27 9.77 -7.70
N ARG A 228 -1.11 9.70 -7.06
CA ARG A 228 0.19 9.58 -7.75
C ARG A 228 0.39 8.15 -8.23
N GLY A 229 1.11 7.97 -9.34
CA GLY A 229 1.51 6.64 -9.79
C GLY A 229 2.46 6.00 -8.79
N ILE A 230 3.73 6.39 -8.85
CA ILE A 230 4.76 5.99 -7.90
C ILE A 230 5.23 7.22 -7.13
N TRP A 231 5.14 7.17 -5.80
CA TRP A 231 5.61 8.24 -4.91
C TRP A 231 6.84 7.79 -4.12
N ALA A 232 8.01 8.26 -4.54
CA ALA A 232 9.31 7.92 -4.00
C ALA A 232 9.75 8.88 -2.90
N TRP A 233 9.80 8.38 -1.67
CA TRP A 233 10.18 9.13 -0.47
C TRP A 233 11.61 8.84 -0.05
N ALA A 234 12.22 9.81 0.63
CA ALA A 234 13.55 9.70 1.19
C ALA A 234 13.59 8.68 2.34
N PRO A 235 14.76 8.10 2.65
CA PRO A 235 16.06 8.30 2.01
C PRO A 235 16.33 7.28 0.89
N GLY A 236 17.42 7.51 0.17
CA GLY A 236 18.00 6.54 -0.76
C GLY A 236 17.45 6.63 -2.17
N THR A 237 17.92 5.69 -2.99
CA THR A 237 17.56 5.52 -4.38
C THR A 237 16.44 4.50 -4.52
N ILE A 238 15.40 4.86 -5.27
CA ILE A 238 14.30 3.98 -5.67
C ILE A 238 14.50 3.55 -7.12
N GLU A 239 14.40 2.26 -7.40
CA GLU A 239 14.47 1.73 -8.76
C GLU A 239 13.05 1.44 -9.30
N ILE A 240 12.77 1.92 -10.52
CA ILE A 240 11.55 1.62 -11.27
C ILE A 240 11.99 1.00 -12.59
N ASP A 241 11.58 -0.23 -12.85
CA ASP A 241 12.05 -1.01 -14.01
C ASP A 241 10.91 -1.75 -14.72
N ASN A 242 10.89 -1.73 -16.05
CA ASN A 242 9.87 -2.42 -16.86
C ASN A 242 8.42 -2.17 -16.39
N CYS A 243 8.07 -0.91 -16.11
CA CYS A 243 6.76 -0.50 -15.62
C CYS A 243 5.93 0.26 -16.67
N GLN A 244 4.61 0.20 -16.54
CA GLN A 244 3.66 0.99 -17.34
C GLN A 244 2.79 1.84 -16.42
N ILE A 245 2.96 3.16 -16.45
CA ILE A 245 2.33 4.11 -15.53
C ILE A 245 1.36 5.00 -16.30
N GLU A 246 0.17 4.47 -16.60
CA GLU A 246 -0.88 5.15 -17.35
C GLU A 246 -1.81 5.92 -16.41
N MET A 247 -1.62 7.24 -16.34
CA MET A 247 -2.34 8.10 -15.38
C MET A 247 -3.55 8.82 -16.00
N ASN A 248 -3.71 8.78 -17.32
CA ASN A 248 -4.69 9.57 -18.08
C ASN A 248 -4.70 11.07 -17.67
N GLY A 249 -3.50 11.65 -17.49
CA GLY A 249 -3.29 13.03 -17.06
C GLY A 249 -3.60 13.31 -15.58
N ALA A 250 -3.92 12.28 -14.79
CA ALA A 250 -4.19 12.44 -13.37
C ALA A 250 -2.90 12.67 -12.56
N HIS A 251 -2.88 13.77 -11.81
CA HIS A 251 -1.82 14.14 -10.87
C HIS A 251 -0.39 14.00 -11.43
N THR A 252 0.36 12.97 -11.02
CA THR A 252 1.78 12.77 -11.36
C THR A 252 2.08 11.28 -11.49
N ALA A 253 2.76 10.89 -12.56
CA ALA A 253 3.14 9.51 -12.79
C ALA A 253 4.26 9.06 -11.84
N ILE A 254 5.31 9.87 -11.69
CA ILE A 254 6.41 9.64 -10.76
C ILE A 254 6.65 10.92 -9.93
N ASP A 255 6.49 10.82 -8.62
CA ASP A 255 6.67 11.92 -7.67
C ASP A 255 7.86 11.59 -6.77
N ALA A 256 8.93 12.38 -6.86
CA ALA A 256 10.19 12.17 -6.14
C ALA A 256 10.40 13.24 -5.06
N GLY A 257 10.56 12.78 -3.82
CA GLY A 257 10.77 13.59 -2.64
C GLY A 257 9.48 13.95 -1.92
N ALA A 258 9.59 14.18 -0.62
CA ALA A 258 8.46 14.58 0.21
C ALA A 258 8.92 15.29 1.48
N ASN A 259 8.06 16.18 2.01
CA ASN A 259 8.29 16.88 3.27
C ASN A 259 9.64 17.60 3.36
N GLY A 260 10.12 18.15 2.24
CA GLY A 260 11.40 18.87 2.17
C GLY A 260 12.64 17.98 2.13
N ASN A 261 12.49 16.66 1.97
CA ASN A 261 13.61 15.73 1.84
C ASN A 261 13.72 15.20 0.40
N PRO A 262 14.93 15.21 -0.19
CA PRO A 262 15.17 14.69 -1.53
C PRO A 262 15.25 13.17 -1.58
N THR A 263 14.89 12.60 -2.73
CA THR A 263 15.03 11.19 -3.08
C THR A 263 15.65 11.08 -4.48
N ASP A 264 16.49 10.09 -4.71
CA ASP A 264 16.93 9.74 -6.07
C ASP A 264 16.04 8.63 -6.63
N VAL A 265 15.69 8.72 -7.90
CA VAL A 265 14.91 7.69 -8.60
C VAL A 265 15.60 7.34 -9.90
N VAL A 266 15.72 6.05 -10.19
CA VAL A 266 16.21 5.55 -11.47
C VAL A 266 15.07 4.81 -12.15
N VAL A 267 14.71 5.26 -13.35
CA VAL A 267 13.63 4.71 -14.16
C VAL A 267 14.23 4.07 -15.40
N THR A 268 14.06 2.76 -15.55
CA THR A 268 14.63 1.98 -16.65
C THR A 268 13.53 1.24 -17.40
N ASP A 269 13.64 1.17 -18.73
CA ASP A 269 12.78 0.34 -19.61
C ASP A 269 11.25 0.50 -19.31
N SER A 270 10.83 1.69 -18.87
CA SER A 270 9.48 1.96 -18.37
C SER A 270 8.82 3.11 -19.12
N ASP A 271 7.51 3.07 -19.23
CA ASP A 271 6.71 4.15 -19.82
C ASP A 271 5.87 4.84 -18.75
N TYR A 272 5.79 6.15 -18.82
CA TYR A 272 5.00 6.98 -17.93
C TYR A 272 4.16 7.99 -18.71
N ASP A 273 2.98 8.32 -18.22
CA ASP A 273 2.10 9.27 -18.89
C ASP A 273 2.70 10.69 -18.92
N GLU A 274 2.99 11.21 -20.11
CA GLU A 274 3.55 12.57 -20.31
C GLU A 274 2.69 13.67 -19.68
N GLN A 275 1.35 13.53 -19.72
CA GLN A 275 0.43 14.55 -19.24
C GLN A 275 0.44 14.65 -17.72
N ALA A 276 0.58 13.52 -17.03
CA ALA A 276 0.77 13.50 -15.57
C ALA A 276 2.21 13.88 -15.20
N GLY A 277 3.18 13.46 -16.03
CA GLY A 277 4.59 13.84 -15.93
C GLY A 277 5.29 13.35 -14.67
N ILE A 278 6.46 13.95 -14.43
CA ILE A 278 7.36 13.63 -13.32
C ILE A 278 7.51 14.89 -12.46
N ALA A 279 7.45 14.73 -11.14
CA ALA A 279 7.69 15.81 -10.18
C ALA A 279 8.94 15.53 -9.33
N GLU A 280 9.81 16.52 -9.23
CA GLU A 280 11.01 16.49 -8.39
C GLU A 280 10.91 17.54 -7.29
N HIS A 281 11.07 17.12 -6.04
CA HIS A 281 10.93 17.99 -4.87
C HIS A 281 12.21 18.06 -4.04
N ALA A 282 12.47 19.21 -3.44
CA ALA A 282 13.55 19.40 -2.47
C ALA A 282 14.96 19.00 -2.95
N GLY A 283 15.22 19.07 -4.26
CA GLY A 283 16.48 18.63 -4.86
C GLY A 283 16.55 17.15 -5.19
N SER A 284 15.41 16.45 -5.20
CA SER A 284 15.29 15.09 -5.76
C SER A 284 15.68 15.07 -7.24
N ASN A 285 16.07 13.89 -7.71
CA ASN A 285 16.48 13.69 -9.09
C ASN A 285 15.92 12.37 -9.63
N VAL A 286 15.29 12.43 -10.80
CA VAL A 286 14.77 11.27 -11.54
C VAL A 286 15.62 11.07 -12.79
N GLN A 287 16.32 9.94 -12.85
CA GLN A 287 17.13 9.52 -13.98
C GLN A 287 16.30 8.61 -14.88
N LEU A 288 16.30 8.91 -16.18
CA LEU A 288 15.52 8.18 -17.18
C LEU A 288 16.47 7.44 -18.12
N GLU A 289 16.28 6.13 -18.23
CA GLU A 289 17.06 5.24 -19.10
C GLU A 289 16.09 4.37 -19.93
N ASN A 290 16.15 4.47 -21.26
CA ASN A 290 15.27 3.72 -22.18
C ASN A 290 13.76 3.86 -21.87
N THR A 291 13.30 5.03 -21.45
CA THR A 291 11.90 5.27 -21.09
C THR A 291 11.08 5.82 -22.26
N GLY A 292 9.81 5.42 -22.35
CA GLY A 292 8.80 6.03 -23.22
C GLY A 292 7.78 6.88 -22.47
N THR A 293 6.86 7.50 -23.20
CA THR A 293 5.80 8.35 -22.62
C THR A 293 4.39 8.01 -23.10
N GLU A 294 4.22 6.84 -23.71
CA GLU A 294 2.94 6.33 -24.22
C GLU A 294 2.61 5.02 -23.49
N PRO A 295 2.38 5.06 -22.16
CA PRO A 295 2.17 3.85 -21.40
C PRO A 295 0.90 3.12 -21.84
N GLU A 296 0.98 1.80 -21.91
CA GLU A 296 -0.16 0.92 -22.10
C GLU A 296 -0.35 0.09 -20.83
N ALA A 297 -1.25 0.51 -19.94
CA ALA A 297 -1.47 -0.25 -18.71
C ALA A 297 -1.99 -1.65 -19.00
N PHE A 298 -1.46 -2.62 -18.27
CA PHE A 298 -1.83 -4.02 -18.39
C PHE A 298 -1.88 -4.65 -17.01
N ILE A 299 -2.69 -5.70 -16.84
CA ILE A 299 -2.58 -6.56 -15.67
C ILE A 299 -1.47 -7.58 -15.96
N PRO A 300 -0.34 -7.58 -15.20
CA PRO A 300 0.75 -8.51 -15.45
C PRO A 300 0.32 -9.98 -15.43
N SER A 301 1.01 -10.82 -16.22
CA SER A 301 0.77 -12.28 -16.20
C SER A 301 0.91 -12.84 -14.78
N GLY A 302 -0.03 -13.69 -14.38
CA GLY A 302 -0.07 -14.30 -13.04
C GLY A 302 -0.69 -13.43 -11.95
N VAL A 303 -1.05 -12.17 -12.24
CA VAL A 303 -1.80 -11.32 -11.31
C VAL A 303 -3.28 -11.73 -11.32
N PRO A 304 -3.88 -12.05 -10.16
CA PRO A 304 -5.27 -12.47 -10.09
C PRO A 304 -6.21 -11.34 -10.50
N THR A 305 -7.27 -11.66 -11.25
CA THR A 305 -8.30 -10.72 -11.69
C THR A 305 -9.62 -10.86 -10.95
N SER A 306 -9.73 -11.86 -10.07
CA SER A 306 -10.90 -12.07 -9.22
C SER A 306 -10.51 -12.55 -7.81
N PRO A 307 -11.40 -12.39 -6.82
CA PRO A 307 -11.19 -12.93 -5.48
C PRO A 307 -11.00 -14.45 -5.51
N GLU A 308 -11.83 -15.17 -6.26
CA GLU A 308 -11.79 -16.62 -6.32
C GLU A 308 -10.49 -17.15 -6.96
N GLU A 309 -10.00 -16.51 -8.04
CA GLU A 309 -8.72 -16.82 -8.69
C GLU A 309 -7.51 -16.61 -7.75
N ALA A 310 -7.52 -15.52 -6.98
CA ALA A 310 -6.50 -15.32 -5.96
C ALA A 310 -6.57 -16.41 -4.87
N ALA A 311 -7.77 -16.69 -4.37
CA ALA A 311 -7.97 -17.62 -3.27
C ALA A 311 -7.59 -19.06 -3.61
N SER A 312 -7.85 -19.51 -4.85
CA SER A 312 -7.51 -20.86 -5.30
C SER A 312 -6.03 -21.05 -5.64
N GLY A 313 -5.32 -19.99 -5.99
CA GLY A 313 -3.91 -20.06 -6.38
C GLY A 313 -3.66 -20.53 -7.82
N ASP A 314 -4.66 -20.43 -8.70
CA ASP A 314 -4.65 -21.01 -10.06
C ASP A 314 -3.89 -20.18 -11.13
N ASN A 315 -2.83 -19.46 -10.76
CA ASN A 315 -2.13 -18.48 -11.62
C ASN A 315 -0.75 -18.89 -12.13
#